data_AF-A0A6P1M8Z2-F1
#
_entry.id   AF-A0A6P1M8Z2-F1
#
_cell.length_a   1.000
_cell.length_b   1.000
_cell.length_c   1.000
_cell.angle_alpha   90.00
_cell.angle_beta   90.00
_cell.angle_gamma   90.00
#
_symmetry.space_group_name_H-M   'P 1'
#
loop_
_entity.id
_entity.type
_entity.pdbx_description
1 polymer ?
#
loop_
_entity_poly.entity_id
_entity_poly.type
_entity_poly.pdbx_seq_one_letter_code
_entity_poly.pdbx_strand_id
1 'polypeptide(L)'
;MPHKVLELLGTAPCVDAEWRGRLGTAYRVLSRFMVALPDAPLSETYYCSCCGGQLRLQPAQDGTSTAISDDEFAICPIVEGIKDDDRILKSLNPAAFYRSCTDGLGIDLDFQPLENWNSAWRLGSLCVRGQRYPVYAALFPTPADYRTFLCSLSTDKPFVFIGGSYSHELEAFLAERGSCFLTLQDDFEILDTEFGFVDSASEKIHEFQAGLAAPVVSSASDNGIRYLFRKEGDSWKVVFEGAPPFSINDNLGPRYINYLLHHPGETIPALELEVEINPAKESIRTKETVVKKHDAQAMVDYAKECRRLRSESVIAREEGRVMEAAELEEQVEKLVRIINNEDKAVFTDSGQKARQNVGCAIRAVEKKLQKMEEPSAQSFGRHLSSHLSKGIKLSYFPPDKIIWS
;
A
#
# COMPACT_ATOMS: atom_id res chain seq x y z
N MET A 1 1.23 17.58 7.08
CA MET A 1 2.71 17.54 7.29
C MET A 1 3.27 16.11 7.35
N PRO A 2 2.65 15.12 8.02
CA PRO A 2 3.25 13.79 8.19
C PRO A 2 3.45 12.98 6.90
N HIS A 3 2.50 13.05 5.95
CA HIS A 3 2.57 12.28 4.70
C HIS A 3 3.87 12.51 3.90
N LYS A 4 4.34 13.76 3.83
CA LYS A 4 5.59 14.12 3.14
C LYS A 4 6.82 13.60 3.86
N VAL A 5 6.81 13.56 5.19
CA VAL A 5 7.93 13.01 5.97
C VAL A 5 8.11 11.52 5.62
N LEU A 6 7.02 10.78 5.55
CA LEU A 6 7.03 9.33 5.35
C LEU A 6 7.40 8.91 3.94
N GLU A 7 6.95 9.66 2.93
CA GLU A 7 7.44 9.51 1.56
C GLU A 7 8.97 9.68 1.49
N LEU A 8 9.58 10.45 2.41
CA LEU A 8 11.00 10.76 2.38
C LEU A 8 11.86 9.83 3.23
N LEU A 9 11.36 9.34 4.37
CA LEU A 9 12.12 8.41 5.20
C LEU A 9 12.37 7.07 4.48
N GLY A 10 11.58 6.74 3.46
CA GLY A 10 11.81 5.59 2.57
C GLY A 10 12.64 5.90 1.31
N THR A 11 13.05 7.16 1.08
CA THR A 11 13.81 7.56 -0.12
C THR A 11 15.32 7.36 0.03
N ALA A 12 15.99 7.31 -1.13
CA ALA A 12 17.45 7.31 -1.22
C ALA A 12 18.07 8.52 -0.49
N PRO A 13 19.35 8.45 -0.12
CA PRO A 13 20.08 9.58 0.46
C PRO A 13 19.92 10.85 -0.36
N CYS A 14 19.62 11.96 0.31
CA CYS A 14 19.38 13.27 -0.31
C CYS A 14 20.27 14.34 0.32
N VAL A 15 20.42 15.46 -0.38
CA VAL A 15 21.19 16.60 0.13
C VAL A 15 20.42 17.35 1.23
N ASP A 16 21.15 18.00 2.13
CA ASP A 16 20.56 18.64 3.30
C ASP A 16 19.59 19.79 2.96
N ALA A 17 19.87 20.55 1.91
CA ALA A 17 18.97 21.60 1.43
C ALA A 17 17.64 21.03 0.89
N GLU A 18 17.67 19.86 0.27
CA GLU A 18 16.47 19.16 -0.20
C GLU A 18 15.64 18.67 0.98
N TRP A 19 16.28 18.08 1.99
CA TRP A 19 15.63 17.71 3.25
C TRP A 19 14.93 18.91 3.89
N ARG A 20 15.59 20.08 3.96
CA ARG A 20 14.97 21.32 4.44
C ARG A 20 13.75 21.74 3.64
N GLY A 21 13.88 21.78 2.31
CA GLY A 21 12.81 22.20 1.42
C GLY A 21 11.59 21.29 1.49
N ARG A 22 11.81 19.98 1.67
CA ARG A 22 10.72 18.99 1.71
C ARG A 22 10.07 18.83 3.08
N LEU A 23 10.85 18.86 4.16
CA LEU A 23 10.35 18.67 5.52
C LEU A 23 9.85 19.96 6.17
N GLY A 24 10.23 21.14 5.68
CA GLY A 24 9.83 22.43 6.25
C GLY A 24 10.25 22.55 7.72
N THR A 25 9.32 22.88 8.62
CA THR A 25 9.62 23.02 10.06
C THR A 25 10.04 21.71 10.72
N ALA A 26 9.55 20.56 10.22
CA ALA A 26 9.92 19.23 10.73
C ALA A 26 11.41 18.89 10.52
N TYR A 27 12.09 19.58 9.59
CA TYR A 27 13.53 19.39 9.36
C TYR A 27 14.34 19.64 10.64
N ARG A 28 13.99 20.66 11.44
CA ARG A 28 14.74 20.99 12.66
C ARG A 28 14.84 19.80 13.61
N VAL A 29 13.74 19.07 13.75
CA VAL A 29 13.68 17.88 14.61
C VAL A 29 14.35 16.70 13.93
N LEU A 30 14.02 16.42 12.66
CA LEU A 30 14.49 15.22 11.97
C LEU A 30 15.97 15.25 11.61
N SER A 31 16.56 16.44 11.42
CA SER A 31 17.98 16.62 11.11
C SER A 31 18.90 16.02 12.18
N ARG A 32 18.45 15.91 13.44
CA ARG A 32 19.21 15.25 14.52
C ARG A 32 19.42 13.75 14.31
N PHE A 33 18.58 13.13 13.49
CA PHE A 33 18.68 11.72 13.13
C PHE A 33 19.34 11.52 11.77
N MET A 34 19.67 12.59 11.06
CA MET A 34 20.33 12.49 9.76
C MET A 34 21.84 12.33 9.97
N VAL A 35 22.41 11.33 9.30
CA VAL A 35 23.85 11.08 9.29
C VAL A 35 24.39 11.34 7.90
N ALA A 36 25.52 12.02 7.82
CA ALA A 36 26.27 12.13 6.57
C ALA A 36 26.72 10.73 6.15
N LEU A 37 26.58 10.44 4.85
CA LEU A 37 27.15 9.21 4.31
C LEU A 37 28.68 9.31 4.31
N PRO A 38 29.40 8.34 4.91
CA PRO A 38 30.86 8.35 4.90
C PRO A 38 31.37 8.28 3.45
N ASP A 39 32.37 9.11 3.15
CA ASP A 39 33.04 9.17 1.84
C ASP A 39 32.13 9.47 0.64
N ALA A 40 30.89 9.92 0.87
CA ALA A 40 30.02 10.32 -0.21
C ALA A 40 30.54 11.62 -0.86
N PRO A 41 30.67 11.66 -2.19
CA PRO A 41 31.00 12.91 -2.87
C PRO A 41 29.91 13.95 -2.63
N LEU A 42 30.26 15.23 -2.70
CA LEU A 42 29.27 16.30 -2.73
C LEU A 42 28.32 16.03 -3.89
N SER A 43 27.01 16.10 -3.64
CA SER A 43 26.04 15.89 -4.70
C SER A 43 26.23 16.93 -5.81
N GLU A 44 26.15 16.46 -7.05
CA GLU A 44 26.11 17.28 -8.26
C GLU A 44 24.68 17.64 -8.65
N THR A 45 23.68 17.07 -7.97
CA THR A 45 22.27 17.27 -8.26
C THR A 45 21.46 17.68 -7.03
N TYR A 46 20.40 18.43 -7.26
CA TYR A 46 19.49 18.94 -6.26
C TYR A 46 18.05 18.69 -6.71
N TYR A 47 17.23 18.00 -5.93
CA TYR A 47 15.82 17.84 -6.31
C TYR A 47 14.99 19.05 -5.88
N CYS A 48 14.32 19.67 -6.86
CA CYS A 48 13.46 20.80 -6.63
C CYS A 48 12.22 20.41 -5.83
N SER A 49 11.95 21.10 -4.72
CA SER A 49 10.74 20.88 -3.91
C SER A 49 9.44 21.34 -4.58
N CYS A 50 9.51 22.21 -5.60
CA CYS A 50 8.36 22.70 -6.35
C CYS A 50 7.87 21.68 -7.37
N CYS A 51 8.77 21.16 -8.21
CA CYS A 51 8.42 20.33 -9.35
C CYS A 51 8.82 18.86 -9.19
N GLY A 52 9.58 18.50 -8.15
CA GLY A 52 10.15 17.16 -7.96
C GLY A 52 11.26 16.81 -8.96
N GLY A 53 11.57 17.69 -9.91
CA GLY A 53 12.60 17.52 -10.92
C GLY A 53 14.01 17.61 -10.34
N GLN A 54 14.95 16.93 -11.00
CA GLN A 54 16.37 16.96 -10.66
C GLN A 54 17.03 18.17 -11.35
N LEU A 55 17.62 19.05 -10.55
CA LEU A 55 18.37 20.23 -10.99
C LEU A 55 19.87 19.95 -10.90
N ARG A 56 20.66 20.50 -11.81
CA ARG A 56 22.11 20.40 -11.80
C ARG A 56 22.70 21.51 -10.91
N LEU A 57 23.64 21.16 -10.06
CA LEU A 57 24.36 22.12 -9.22
C LEU A 57 25.56 22.65 -9.98
N GLN A 58 25.58 23.96 -10.24
CA GLN A 58 26.70 24.66 -10.84
C GLN A 58 27.49 25.40 -9.74
N PRO A 59 28.79 25.11 -9.56
CA PRO A 59 29.59 25.81 -8.56
C PRO A 59 29.79 27.28 -8.95
N ALA A 60 29.65 28.17 -7.97
CA ALA A 60 29.91 29.60 -8.07
C ALA A 60 31.31 29.94 -7.55
N GLN A 61 31.81 31.12 -7.90
CA GLN A 61 33.16 31.57 -7.51
C GLN A 61 33.30 31.87 -6.02
N ASP A 62 32.19 32.08 -5.31
CA ASP A 62 32.14 32.40 -3.88
C ASP A 62 32.14 31.15 -2.97
N GLY A 63 32.28 29.95 -3.56
CA GLY A 63 32.24 28.68 -2.83
C GLY A 63 30.82 28.19 -2.53
N THR A 64 29.79 28.79 -3.12
CA THR A 64 28.42 28.26 -3.13
C THR A 64 28.13 27.54 -4.45
N SER A 65 26.95 26.93 -4.55
CA SER A 65 26.43 26.35 -5.79
C SER A 65 25.03 26.89 -6.09
N THR A 66 24.70 26.95 -7.38
CA THR A 66 23.38 27.32 -7.88
C THR A 66 22.73 26.11 -8.52
N ALA A 67 21.49 25.77 -8.13
CA ALA A 67 20.72 24.71 -8.76
C ALA A 67 19.97 25.27 -9.99
N ILE A 68 20.23 24.68 -11.15
CA ILE A 68 19.71 25.11 -12.45
C ILE A 68 18.98 23.93 -13.10
N SER A 69 17.83 24.21 -13.72
CA SER A 69 17.14 23.21 -14.56
C SER A 69 17.86 23.06 -15.90
N ASP A 70 18.14 21.84 -16.31
CA ASP A 70 18.60 21.56 -17.68
C ASP A 70 17.44 21.58 -18.70
N ASP A 71 16.19 21.60 -18.24
CA ASP A 71 15.00 21.78 -19.08
C ASP A 71 14.69 23.28 -19.24
N GLU A 72 14.84 23.78 -20.46
CA GLU A 72 14.56 25.17 -20.87
C GLU A 72 13.10 25.58 -20.65
N PHE A 73 12.19 24.61 -20.50
CA PHE A 73 10.76 24.84 -20.25
C PHE A 73 10.36 24.69 -18.79
N ALA A 74 11.27 24.26 -17.91
CA ALA A 74 10.95 24.10 -16.51
C ALA A 74 10.81 25.46 -15.82
N ILE A 75 9.65 25.70 -15.20
CA ILE A 75 9.33 26.92 -14.44
C ILE A 75 9.96 26.85 -13.02
N CYS A 76 10.89 25.93 -12.77
CA CYS A 76 11.44 25.73 -11.43
C CYS A 76 12.39 26.91 -11.11
N PRO A 77 12.23 27.61 -9.98
CA PRO A 77 13.06 28.77 -9.64
C PRO A 77 14.52 28.36 -9.47
N ILE A 78 15.43 29.21 -9.93
CA ILE A 78 16.87 29.07 -9.67
C ILE A 78 17.08 29.17 -8.15
N VAL A 79 17.74 28.17 -7.56
CA VAL A 79 18.08 28.16 -6.13
C VAL A 79 19.55 28.49 -5.99
N GLU A 80 19.85 29.71 -5.55
CA GLU A 80 21.23 30.20 -5.36
C GLU A 80 21.71 29.99 -3.92
N GLY A 81 23.04 30.04 -3.71
CA GLY A 81 23.64 30.08 -2.38
C GLY A 81 23.65 28.74 -1.62
N ILE A 82 23.59 27.61 -2.32
CA ILE A 82 23.67 26.28 -1.70
C ILE A 82 25.12 26.03 -1.28
N LYS A 83 25.37 25.92 0.02
CA LYS A 83 26.72 25.70 0.58
C LYS A 83 27.17 24.25 0.38
N ASP A 84 28.48 23.99 0.41
CA ASP A 84 28.99 22.61 0.30
C ASP A 84 28.48 21.70 1.42
N ASP A 85 28.34 22.20 2.65
CA ASP A 85 27.71 21.46 3.76
C ASP A 85 26.26 21.05 3.46
N ASP A 86 25.58 21.82 2.60
CA ASP A 86 24.21 21.57 2.19
C ASP A 86 24.11 20.54 1.07
N ARG A 87 25.25 20.23 0.41
CA ARG A 87 25.38 19.26 -0.69
C ARG A 87 25.84 17.88 -0.21
N ILE A 88 26.16 17.74 1.07
CA ILE A 88 26.50 16.45 1.68
C ILE A 88 25.25 15.57 1.66
N LEU A 89 25.39 14.38 1.06
CA LEU A 89 24.34 13.37 1.10
C LEU A 89 24.14 12.89 2.53
N LYS A 90 22.93 13.04 3.02
CA LYS A 90 22.51 12.57 4.34
C LYS A 90 21.43 11.51 4.18
N SER A 91 21.54 10.48 5.03
CA SER A 91 20.50 9.47 5.20
C SER A 91 19.96 9.53 6.62
N LEU A 92 18.71 9.12 6.80
CA LEU A 92 18.18 8.89 8.14
C LEU A 92 18.97 7.76 8.81
N ASN A 93 19.32 7.93 10.08
CA ASN A 93 19.77 6.85 10.95
C ASN A 93 18.51 6.20 11.58
N PRO A 94 18.03 5.07 11.05
CA PRO A 94 16.78 4.47 11.53
C PRO A 94 16.90 4.03 12.99
N ALA A 95 18.08 3.61 13.45
CA ALA A 95 18.27 3.20 14.84
C ALA A 95 18.10 4.36 15.82
N ALA A 96 18.69 5.53 15.51
CA ALA A 96 18.54 6.72 16.33
C ALA A 96 17.11 7.26 16.28
N PHE A 97 16.50 7.28 15.10
CA PHE A 97 15.11 7.70 14.88
C PHE A 97 14.16 6.82 15.69
N TYR A 98 14.15 5.50 15.47
CA TYR A 98 13.22 4.61 16.16
C TYR A 98 13.51 4.45 17.66
N ARG A 99 14.75 4.67 18.11
CA ARG A 99 15.03 4.77 19.55
C ARG A 99 14.36 5.98 20.17
N SER A 100 14.46 7.14 19.53
CA SER A 100 13.71 8.33 19.97
C SER A 100 12.21 8.12 19.81
N CYS A 101 11.79 7.28 18.86
CA CYS A 101 10.41 6.89 18.79
C CYS A 101 10.05 6.07 20.04
N THR A 102 10.51 4.86 20.12
CA THR A 102 10.09 3.92 21.16
C THR A 102 10.41 4.28 22.62
N ASP A 103 11.06 5.41 22.88
CA ASP A 103 11.27 5.95 24.22
C ASP A 103 9.92 6.21 24.92
N GLY A 104 9.79 5.74 26.15
CA GLY A 104 8.52 5.81 26.91
C GLY A 104 7.47 4.73 26.57
N LEU A 105 7.58 4.00 25.44
CA LEU A 105 6.63 2.91 25.10
C LEU A 105 6.88 1.58 25.85
N GLY A 106 7.91 1.51 26.70
CA GLY A 106 8.25 0.29 27.43
C GLY A 106 8.79 -0.84 26.54
N ILE A 107 9.35 -0.50 25.38
CA ILE A 107 9.95 -1.44 24.44
C ILE A 107 11.41 -1.69 24.85
N ASP A 108 11.77 -2.94 25.06
CA ASP A 108 13.16 -3.37 25.27
C ASP A 108 13.87 -3.43 23.91
N LEU A 109 14.70 -2.42 23.63
CA LEU A 109 15.28 -2.20 22.31
C LEU A 109 16.42 -3.16 21.99
N ASP A 110 16.26 -3.86 20.87
CA ASP A 110 17.25 -4.74 20.22
C ASP A 110 17.12 -4.52 18.71
N PHE A 111 17.70 -3.41 18.26
CA PHE A 111 17.54 -2.94 16.88
C PHE A 111 18.31 -3.83 15.91
N GLN A 112 17.58 -4.49 15.01
CA GLN A 112 18.14 -5.41 14.02
C GLN A 112 17.49 -5.14 12.65
N PRO A 113 18.27 -4.85 11.58
CA PRO A 113 17.74 -4.83 10.23
C PRO A 113 17.24 -6.22 9.83
N LEU A 114 16.13 -6.28 9.10
CA LEU A 114 15.57 -7.54 8.61
C LEU A 114 16.22 -7.92 7.27
N GLU A 115 16.63 -9.18 7.15
CA GLU A 115 17.22 -9.69 5.91
C GLU A 115 16.22 -9.54 4.75
N ASN A 116 16.70 -9.09 3.59
CA ASN A 116 15.93 -8.86 2.37
C ASN A 116 14.97 -7.66 2.37
N TRP A 117 14.95 -6.86 3.44
CA TRP A 117 14.08 -5.68 3.53
C TRP A 117 14.89 -4.45 3.94
N ASN A 118 15.31 -3.64 2.95
CA ASN A 118 16.17 -2.46 3.15
C ASN A 118 15.53 -1.38 4.03
N SER A 119 14.21 -1.40 4.17
CA SER A 119 13.43 -0.42 4.94
C SER A 119 12.59 -1.07 6.03
N ALA A 120 13.02 -2.21 6.57
CA ALA A 120 12.34 -2.86 7.69
C ALA A 120 13.31 -3.34 8.77
N TRP A 121 12.87 -3.21 10.02
CA TRP A 121 13.68 -3.46 11.20
C TRP A 121 12.85 -4.17 12.27
N ARG A 122 13.51 -5.05 13.03
CA ARG A 122 13.04 -5.45 14.35
C ARG A 122 13.58 -4.44 15.35
N LEU A 123 12.70 -3.75 16.06
CA LEU A 123 13.10 -2.73 17.02
C LEU A 123 13.47 -3.33 18.37
N GLY A 124 12.81 -4.43 18.76
CA GLY A 124 13.00 -5.02 20.07
C GLY A 124 11.82 -5.88 20.50
N SER A 125 11.45 -5.79 21.77
CA SER A 125 10.28 -6.50 22.30
C SER A 125 9.52 -5.71 23.36
N LEU A 126 8.20 -5.78 23.30
CA LEU A 126 7.31 -5.31 24.35
C LEU A 126 7.10 -6.42 25.38
N CYS A 127 7.34 -6.13 26.66
CA CYS A 127 7.18 -7.09 27.74
C CYS A 127 5.80 -6.97 28.38
N VAL A 128 4.96 -8.00 28.25
CA VAL A 128 3.63 -8.05 28.87
C VAL A 128 3.54 -9.30 29.75
N ARG A 129 3.44 -9.09 31.07
CA ARG A 129 3.40 -10.17 32.09
C ARG A 129 4.53 -11.22 31.93
N GLY A 130 5.73 -10.76 31.61
CA GLY A 130 6.91 -11.62 31.43
C GLY A 130 7.00 -12.31 30.06
N GLN A 131 5.99 -12.18 29.19
CA GLN A 131 6.09 -12.60 27.80
C GLN A 131 6.61 -11.46 26.93
N ARG A 132 7.44 -11.80 25.94
CA ARG A 132 8.05 -10.85 25.00
C ARG A 132 7.34 -10.93 23.66
N TYR A 133 6.79 -9.81 23.21
CA TYR A 133 6.14 -9.65 21.92
C TYR A 133 7.04 -8.81 21.01
N PRO A 134 7.37 -9.27 19.79
CA PRO A 134 8.29 -8.54 18.94
C PRO A 134 7.66 -7.21 18.49
N VAL A 135 8.51 -6.20 18.33
CA VAL A 135 8.13 -4.92 17.73
C VAL A 135 8.89 -4.77 16.42
N TYR A 136 8.16 -4.60 15.33
CA TYR A 136 8.70 -4.37 14.01
C TYR A 136 8.38 -2.97 13.54
N ALA A 137 9.21 -2.42 12.67
CA ALA A 137 8.93 -1.19 11.98
C ALA A 137 9.35 -1.27 10.52
N ALA A 138 8.60 -0.59 9.64
CA ALA A 138 8.99 -0.46 8.25
C ALA A 138 8.56 0.87 7.64
N LEU A 139 9.33 1.30 6.64
CA LEU A 139 9.12 2.52 5.87
C LEU A 139 9.07 2.17 4.39
N PHE A 140 7.92 1.69 3.95
CA PHE A 140 7.70 1.40 2.53
C PHE A 140 6.97 2.54 1.81
N PRO A 141 7.26 2.75 0.52
CA PRO A 141 6.63 3.78 -0.28
C PRO A 141 5.16 3.44 -0.62
N THR A 142 4.80 2.16 -0.66
CA THR A 142 3.44 1.75 -1.05
C THR A 142 2.79 0.83 0.00
N PRO A 143 1.44 0.90 0.18
CA PRO A 143 0.70 -0.05 1.01
C PRO A 143 0.89 -1.53 0.65
N ALA A 144 1.09 -1.85 -0.63
CA ALA A 144 1.29 -3.22 -1.11
C ALA A 144 2.58 -3.85 -0.58
N ASP A 145 3.64 -3.05 -0.44
CA ASP A 145 4.91 -3.48 0.14
C ASP A 145 4.75 -3.84 1.63
N TYR A 146 3.97 -3.05 2.39
CA TYR A 146 3.64 -3.39 3.78
C TYR A 146 2.94 -4.74 3.87
N ARG A 147 1.96 -5.01 3.01
CA ARG A 147 1.24 -6.29 3.03
C ARG A 147 2.17 -7.46 2.70
N THR A 148 3.00 -7.31 1.67
CA THR A 148 3.99 -8.33 1.28
C THR A 148 4.96 -8.62 2.43
N PHE A 149 5.46 -7.56 3.08
CA PHE A 149 6.31 -7.66 4.26
C PHE A 149 5.62 -8.37 5.41
N LEU A 150 4.42 -7.95 5.81
CA LEU A 150 3.67 -8.55 6.92
C LEU A 150 3.28 -10.01 6.66
N CYS A 151 3.03 -10.38 5.39
CA CYS A 151 2.84 -11.77 4.99
C CYS A 151 4.14 -12.59 5.10
N SER A 152 5.31 -11.98 4.92
CA SER A 152 6.61 -12.65 5.07
C SER A 152 7.02 -12.87 6.52
N LEU A 153 6.47 -12.08 7.47
CA LEU A 153 6.72 -12.26 8.89
C LEU A 153 6.12 -13.61 9.36
N SER A 154 6.99 -14.59 9.56
CA SER A 154 6.64 -15.93 10.05
C SER A 154 6.50 -15.94 11.58
N THR A 155 5.53 -15.18 12.10
CA THR A 155 5.23 -15.14 13.55
C THR A 155 3.80 -15.59 13.81
N ASP A 156 3.66 -16.66 14.60
CA ASP A 156 2.37 -17.12 15.12
C ASP A 156 1.90 -16.31 16.33
N LYS A 157 2.77 -15.45 16.87
CA LYS A 157 2.48 -14.60 18.02
C LYS A 157 2.06 -13.20 17.57
N PRO A 158 1.15 -12.56 18.32
CA PRO A 158 0.89 -11.14 18.21
C PRO A 158 2.18 -10.30 18.25
N PHE A 159 2.16 -9.17 17.56
CA PHE A 159 3.28 -8.24 17.54
C PHE A 159 2.79 -6.81 17.45
N VAL A 160 3.70 -5.86 17.68
CA VAL A 160 3.46 -4.44 17.41
C VAL A 160 4.16 -4.10 16.10
N PHE A 161 3.48 -3.39 15.22
CA PHE A 161 4.03 -2.91 13.96
C PHE A 161 3.97 -1.38 13.90
N ILE A 162 5.10 -0.75 13.59
CA ILE A 162 5.20 0.70 13.38
C ILE A 162 5.40 0.96 11.89
N GLY A 163 4.38 1.47 11.22
CA GLY A 163 4.43 1.79 9.79
C GLY A 163 4.47 3.28 9.52
N GLY A 164 4.79 3.65 8.29
CA GLY A 164 4.72 5.05 7.87
C GLY A 164 3.29 5.56 7.86
N SER A 165 2.48 5.08 6.92
CA SER A 165 1.15 5.61 6.65
C SER A 165 0.04 4.68 7.13
N TYR A 166 -1.07 5.26 7.58
CA TYR A 166 -2.27 4.52 7.95
C TYR A 166 -2.90 3.83 6.73
N SER A 167 -3.38 2.61 6.92
CA SER A 167 -4.21 1.88 5.96
C SER A 167 -5.20 1.02 6.73
N HIS A 168 -6.49 1.22 6.48
CA HIS A 168 -7.56 0.39 7.05
C HIS A 168 -7.37 -1.11 6.75
N GLU A 169 -6.83 -1.44 5.57
CA GLU A 169 -6.55 -2.82 5.19
C GLU A 169 -5.45 -3.43 6.06
N LEU A 170 -4.37 -2.68 6.31
CA LEU A 170 -3.27 -3.14 7.17
C LEU A 170 -3.70 -3.27 8.63
N GLU A 171 -4.49 -2.32 9.12
CA GLU A 171 -5.02 -2.38 10.49
C GLU A 171 -5.94 -3.58 10.67
N ALA A 172 -6.88 -3.83 9.74
CA ALA A 172 -7.73 -5.02 9.77
C ALA A 172 -6.91 -6.31 9.75
N PHE A 173 -5.92 -6.40 8.85
CA PHE A 173 -5.02 -7.54 8.74
C PHE A 173 -4.23 -7.81 10.03
N LEU A 174 -3.76 -6.76 10.72
CA LEU A 174 -3.03 -6.89 11.98
C LEU A 174 -3.99 -7.24 13.13
N ALA A 175 -5.18 -6.65 13.17
CA ALA A 175 -6.20 -6.93 14.18
C ALA A 175 -6.65 -8.40 14.15
N GLU A 176 -6.79 -9.00 12.96
CA GLU A 176 -7.09 -10.44 12.79
C GLU A 176 -6.03 -11.35 13.42
N ARG A 177 -4.78 -10.87 13.52
CA ARG A 177 -3.65 -11.57 14.17
C ARG A 177 -3.49 -11.18 15.64
N GLY A 178 -4.45 -10.43 16.18
CA GLY A 178 -4.37 -9.83 17.52
C GLY A 178 -3.16 -8.90 17.68
N SER A 179 -2.62 -8.35 16.58
CA SER A 179 -1.44 -7.48 16.54
C SER A 179 -1.85 -6.01 16.55
N CYS A 180 -0.94 -5.13 17.00
CA CYS A 180 -1.18 -3.69 17.12
C CYS A 180 -0.48 -2.95 15.98
N PHE A 181 -1.16 -1.96 15.39
CA PHE A 181 -0.59 -1.06 14.39
C PHE A 181 -0.44 0.36 14.95
N LEU A 182 0.78 0.87 14.89
CA LEU A 182 1.09 2.27 15.15
C LEU A 182 1.54 2.93 13.85
N THR A 183 1.04 4.13 13.57
CA THR A 183 1.39 4.90 12.38
C THR A 183 2.29 6.06 12.76
N LEU A 184 3.38 6.23 12.02
CA LEU A 184 4.29 7.37 12.18
C LEU A 184 3.58 8.73 12.01
N GLN A 185 2.43 8.73 11.34
CA GLN A 185 1.64 9.91 11.05
C GLN A 185 0.62 10.29 12.14
N ASP A 186 -0.04 9.33 12.78
CA ASP A 186 -1.16 9.62 13.70
C ASP A 186 -0.79 9.35 15.17
N ASP A 187 0.20 8.50 15.41
CA ASP A 187 0.59 8.07 16.76
C ASP A 187 1.84 8.80 17.27
N PHE A 188 2.50 9.61 16.42
CA PHE A 188 3.70 10.36 16.79
C PHE A 188 3.62 11.80 16.34
N GLU A 189 4.05 12.71 17.21
CA GLU A 189 4.06 14.13 16.94
C GLU A 189 5.48 14.65 16.84
N ILE A 190 5.70 15.45 15.80
CA ILE A 190 6.88 16.28 15.67
C ILE A 190 6.52 17.63 16.28
N LEU A 191 6.85 17.83 17.56
CA LEU A 191 6.76 19.14 18.19
C LEU A 191 7.96 20.00 17.77
N ASP A 192 7.85 21.33 17.82
CA ASP A 192 8.87 22.26 17.31
C ASP A 192 10.28 22.03 17.88
N THR A 193 10.40 21.43 19.07
CA THR A 193 11.69 21.21 19.76
C THR A 193 12.02 19.73 19.98
N GLU A 194 11.05 18.83 19.93
CA GLU A 194 11.23 17.43 20.32
C GLU A 194 10.37 16.49 19.47
N PHE A 195 10.92 15.32 19.15
CA PHE A 195 10.14 14.20 18.62
C PHE A 195 9.58 13.43 19.82
N GLY A 196 8.25 13.33 19.91
CA GLY A 196 7.56 12.71 21.02
C GLY A 196 6.40 11.81 20.57
N PHE A 197 5.94 10.97 21.50
CA PHE A 197 4.85 10.04 21.30
C PHE A 197 3.61 10.77 21.72
N VAL A 198 2.56 10.74 20.89
CA VAL A 198 1.27 11.27 21.30
C VAL A 198 0.66 10.30 22.30
N ASP A 199 -0.19 10.80 23.19
CA ASP A 199 -0.94 9.97 24.15
C ASP A 199 -1.67 8.79 23.44
N SER A 200 -2.05 8.96 22.16
CA SER A 200 -2.68 7.93 21.33
C SER A 200 -1.82 6.67 21.13
N ALA A 201 -0.50 6.80 20.96
CA ALA A 201 0.39 5.64 20.84
C ALA A 201 0.40 4.81 22.13
N SER A 202 0.48 5.51 23.26
CA SER A 202 0.48 4.90 24.59
C SER A 202 -0.85 4.21 24.87
N GLU A 203 -1.97 4.83 24.49
CA GLU A 203 -3.32 4.25 24.59
C GLU A 203 -3.43 2.95 23.78
N LYS A 204 -3.04 2.95 22.51
CA LYS A 204 -3.05 1.75 21.66
C LYS A 204 -2.16 0.63 22.21
N ILE A 205 -0.97 0.97 22.73
CA ILE A 205 -0.09 -0.01 23.38
C ILE A 205 -0.74 -0.56 24.65
N HIS A 206 -1.38 0.27 25.46
CA HIS A 206 -2.09 -0.17 26.65
C HIS A 206 -3.28 -1.07 26.32
N GLU A 207 -4.06 -0.74 25.29
CA GLU A 207 -5.15 -1.59 24.80
C GLU A 207 -4.64 -2.94 24.32
N PHE A 208 -3.55 -2.95 23.54
CA PHE A 208 -2.89 -4.17 23.09
C PHE A 208 -2.40 -5.02 24.28
N GLN A 209 -1.73 -4.39 25.26
CA GLN A 209 -1.29 -5.05 26.48
C GLN A 209 -2.46 -5.62 27.28
N ALA A 210 -3.59 -4.90 27.37
CA ALA A 210 -4.79 -5.34 28.05
C ALA A 210 -5.44 -6.54 27.34
N GLY A 211 -5.50 -6.53 26.01
CA GLY A 211 -5.99 -7.63 25.19
C GLY A 211 -5.16 -8.91 25.38
N LEU A 212 -3.84 -8.78 25.44
CA LEU A 212 -2.92 -9.90 25.73
C LEU A 212 -3.01 -10.39 27.18
N ALA A 213 -3.40 -9.50 28.09
CA ALA A 213 -3.51 -9.75 29.52
C ALA A 213 -4.88 -10.33 29.94
N ALA A 214 -5.87 -10.36 29.06
CA ALA A 214 -7.11 -11.07 29.33
C ALA A 214 -6.80 -12.56 29.57
N PRO A 215 -7.39 -13.21 30.59
CA PRO A 215 -7.15 -14.64 30.82
C PRO A 215 -7.51 -15.40 29.56
N VAL A 216 -6.51 -16.06 28.97
CA VAL A 216 -6.70 -17.01 27.87
C VAL A 216 -7.47 -18.18 28.45
N VAL A 217 -8.79 -18.05 28.51
CA VAL A 217 -9.68 -19.21 28.54
C VAL A 217 -9.31 -19.98 27.30
N SER A 218 -8.64 -21.11 27.48
CA SER A 218 -8.24 -21.99 26.40
C SER A 218 -9.49 -22.49 25.69
N SER A 219 -9.98 -21.71 24.73
CA SER A 219 -11.03 -22.13 23.81
C SER A 219 -10.35 -22.81 22.64
N ALA A 220 -9.97 -24.07 22.87
CA ALA A 220 -10.04 -25.08 21.82
C ALA A 220 -11.53 -25.27 21.47
N SER A 221 -12.10 -24.30 20.77
CA SER A 221 -13.39 -24.40 20.08
C SER A 221 -13.47 -23.31 19.01
N ASP A 222 -13.42 -23.78 17.77
CA ASP A 222 -13.59 -23.10 16.48
C ASP A 222 -15.03 -22.53 16.33
N ASN A 223 -15.52 -21.72 17.30
CA ASN A 223 -16.94 -21.39 17.44
C ASN A 223 -17.30 -19.90 17.31
N GLY A 224 -16.39 -19.07 16.80
CA GLY A 224 -16.65 -17.64 16.55
C GLY A 224 -16.60 -17.22 15.08
N ILE A 225 -15.89 -17.96 14.23
CA ILE A 225 -15.67 -17.56 12.84
C ILE A 225 -16.86 -18.01 12.00
N ARG A 226 -17.66 -17.06 11.53
CA ARG A 226 -18.85 -17.35 10.71
C ARG A 226 -18.50 -17.57 9.25
N TYR A 227 -17.46 -16.90 8.75
CA TYR A 227 -17.01 -16.98 7.36
C TYR A 227 -15.48 -17.00 7.31
N LEU A 228 -14.90 -18.10 6.82
CA LEU A 228 -13.45 -18.27 6.64
C LEU A 228 -13.23 -18.77 5.22
N PHE A 229 -12.29 -18.17 4.50
CA PHE A 229 -11.79 -18.70 3.24
C PHE A 229 -10.29 -18.46 3.17
N ARG A 230 -9.51 -19.38 3.75
CA ARG A 230 -8.07 -19.19 3.93
C ARG A 230 -7.27 -20.37 3.41
N LYS A 231 -6.12 -20.08 2.80
CA LYS A 231 -5.17 -21.11 2.38
C LYS A 231 -4.41 -21.67 3.59
N GLU A 232 -4.42 -22.99 3.73
CA GLU A 232 -3.67 -23.76 4.73
C GLU A 232 -2.88 -24.85 4.00
N GLY A 233 -1.57 -24.64 3.82
CA GLY A 233 -0.72 -25.55 3.05
C GLY A 233 -1.19 -25.69 1.61
N ASP A 234 -1.50 -26.93 1.19
CA ASP A 234 -1.97 -27.28 -0.16
C ASP A 234 -3.50 -27.33 -0.29
N SER A 235 -4.22 -26.89 0.73
CA SER A 235 -5.68 -26.78 0.71
C SER A 235 -6.15 -25.40 1.15
N TRP A 236 -7.42 -25.14 0.90
CA TRP A 236 -8.14 -23.98 1.38
C TRP A 236 -9.15 -24.47 2.40
N LYS A 237 -9.05 -23.95 3.63
CA LYS A 237 -10.01 -24.18 4.70
C LYS A 237 -11.16 -23.19 4.53
N VAL A 238 -12.38 -23.73 4.54
CA VAL A 238 -13.60 -22.95 4.35
C VAL A 238 -14.54 -23.17 5.53
N VAL A 239 -15.00 -22.08 6.13
CA VAL A 239 -16.11 -22.04 7.09
C VAL A 239 -17.19 -21.17 6.48
N PHE A 240 -18.41 -21.69 6.38
CA PHE A 240 -19.54 -20.97 5.79
C PHE A 240 -20.71 -20.96 6.76
N GLU A 241 -21.18 -19.76 7.11
CA GLU A 241 -22.26 -19.53 8.09
C GLU A 241 -22.02 -20.17 9.46
N GLY A 242 -20.76 -20.34 9.86
CA GLY A 242 -20.36 -20.99 11.12
C GLY A 242 -20.56 -22.51 11.12
N ALA A 243 -20.83 -23.12 9.97
CA ALA A 243 -20.90 -24.57 9.84
C ALA A 243 -19.51 -25.21 9.96
N PRO A 244 -19.42 -26.53 10.24
CA PRO A 244 -18.13 -27.22 10.35
C PRO A 244 -17.22 -26.98 9.15
N PRO A 245 -15.91 -26.74 9.38
CA PRO A 245 -14.97 -26.44 8.31
C PRO A 245 -14.82 -27.61 7.35
N PHE A 246 -14.64 -27.30 6.07
CA PHE A 246 -14.26 -28.27 5.05
C PHE A 246 -13.05 -27.74 4.26
N SER A 247 -12.41 -28.62 3.50
CA SER A 247 -11.20 -28.28 2.73
C SER A 247 -11.38 -28.50 1.24
N ILE A 248 -10.81 -27.60 0.43
CA ILE A 248 -10.72 -27.75 -1.02
C ILE A 248 -9.26 -27.64 -1.47
N ASN A 249 -8.81 -28.53 -2.36
CA ASN A 249 -7.42 -28.53 -2.85
C ASN A 249 -7.05 -27.21 -3.51
N ASP A 250 -5.82 -26.73 -3.30
CA ASP A 250 -5.30 -25.54 -3.95
C ASP A 250 -5.21 -25.73 -5.47
N ASN A 251 -5.98 -24.92 -6.18
CA ASN A 251 -5.93 -24.80 -7.63
C ASN A 251 -6.30 -23.35 -8.01
N LEU A 252 -6.36 -23.03 -9.30
CA LEU A 252 -6.67 -21.67 -9.73
C LEU A 252 -8.07 -21.21 -9.32
N GLY A 253 -9.05 -22.11 -9.25
CA GLY A 253 -10.44 -21.77 -8.92
C GLY A 253 -10.59 -21.13 -7.52
N PRO A 254 -10.12 -21.79 -6.44
CA PRO A 254 -10.14 -21.23 -5.09
C PRO A 254 -9.40 -19.89 -4.98
N ARG A 255 -8.32 -19.68 -5.74
CA ARG A 255 -7.59 -18.40 -5.75
C ARG A 255 -8.43 -17.26 -6.32
N TYR A 256 -9.12 -17.48 -7.44
CA TYR A 256 -10.05 -16.50 -7.99
C TYR A 256 -11.22 -16.23 -7.04
N ILE A 257 -11.77 -17.29 -6.43
CA ILE A 257 -12.86 -17.16 -5.46
C ILE A 257 -12.39 -16.34 -4.26
N ASN A 258 -11.23 -16.66 -3.69
CA ASN A 258 -10.64 -15.91 -2.58
C ASN A 258 -10.56 -14.41 -2.88
N TYR A 259 -10.02 -14.06 -4.05
CA TYR A 259 -9.92 -12.67 -4.47
C TYR A 259 -11.29 -12.00 -4.51
N LEU A 260 -12.27 -12.63 -5.17
CA LEU A 260 -13.62 -12.08 -5.30
C LEU A 260 -14.35 -11.96 -3.94
N LEU A 261 -14.14 -12.90 -3.01
CA LEU A 261 -14.75 -12.87 -1.69
C LEU A 261 -14.21 -11.72 -0.81
N HIS A 262 -12.94 -11.35 -0.99
CA HIS A 262 -12.31 -10.22 -0.28
C HIS A 262 -12.57 -8.86 -0.93
N HIS A 263 -13.20 -8.83 -2.12
CA HIS A 263 -13.60 -7.61 -2.82
C HIS A 263 -15.13 -7.59 -3.08
N PRO A 264 -15.97 -7.66 -2.02
CA PRO A 264 -17.42 -7.70 -2.19
C PRO A 264 -17.94 -6.38 -2.76
N GLY A 265 -18.83 -6.48 -3.75
CA GLY A 265 -19.43 -5.34 -4.42
C GLY A 265 -18.58 -4.75 -5.56
N GLU A 266 -17.34 -5.19 -5.72
CA GLU A 266 -16.46 -4.73 -6.78
C GLU A 266 -16.69 -5.50 -8.08
N THR A 267 -16.53 -4.82 -9.21
CA THR A 267 -16.64 -5.39 -10.56
C THR A 267 -15.29 -5.37 -11.25
N ILE A 268 -14.65 -6.54 -11.34
CA ILE A 268 -13.25 -6.72 -11.77
C ILE A 268 -13.20 -7.33 -13.19
N PRO A 269 -12.49 -6.73 -14.15
CA PRO A 269 -12.27 -7.34 -15.47
C PRO A 269 -11.61 -8.72 -15.40
N ALA A 270 -12.09 -9.69 -16.18
CA ALA A 270 -11.55 -11.05 -16.16
C ALA A 270 -10.06 -11.14 -16.51
N LEU A 271 -9.58 -10.25 -17.39
CA LEU A 271 -8.17 -10.17 -17.77
C LEU A 271 -7.31 -9.74 -16.59
N GLU A 272 -7.73 -8.70 -15.88
CA GLU A 272 -7.05 -8.16 -14.70
C GLU A 272 -6.99 -9.21 -13.59
N LEU A 273 -8.13 -9.85 -13.29
CA LEU A 273 -8.19 -10.94 -12.31
C LEU A 273 -7.28 -12.13 -12.66
N GLU A 274 -7.14 -12.47 -13.95
CA GLU A 274 -6.24 -13.55 -14.37
C GLU A 274 -4.76 -13.17 -14.22
N VAL A 275 -4.40 -11.92 -14.52
CA VAL A 275 -3.03 -11.39 -14.35
C VAL A 275 -2.67 -11.34 -12.88
N GLU A 276 -3.57 -10.82 -12.04
CA GLU A 276 -3.36 -10.70 -10.59
C GLU A 276 -3.08 -12.06 -9.93
N ILE A 277 -3.87 -13.09 -10.28
CA ILE A 277 -3.73 -14.42 -9.69
C ILE A 277 -2.65 -15.27 -10.38
N ASN A 278 -2.34 -14.99 -11.64
CA ASN A 278 -1.32 -15.71 -12.41
C ASN A 278 -0.48 -14.75 -13.26
N PRO A 279 0.48 -14.03 -12.64
CA PRO A 279 1.31 -13.04 -13.32
C PRO A 279 2.12 -13.61 -14.49
N ALA A 280 2.45 -14.92 -14.46
CA ALA A 280 3.17 -15.56 -15.56
C ALA A 280 2.43 -15.46 -16.92
N LYS A 281 1.10 -15.33 -16.90
CA LYS A 281 0.28 -15.15 -18.12
C LYS A 281 0.32 -13.73 -18.69
N GLU A 282 0.80 -12.75 -17.94
CA GLU A 282 0.99 -11.37 -18.41
C GLU A 282 1.97 -11.33 -19.58
N SER A 283 3.10 -12.04 -19.46
CA SER A 283 4.16 -12.13 -20.48
C SER A 283 3.76 -12.82 -21.79
N ILE A 284 2.75 -13.71 -21.72
CA ILE A 284 2.22 -14.44 -22.88
C ILE A 284 1.20 -13.57 -23.61
N ARG A 285 0.37 -12.83 -22.85
CA ARG A 285 -0.71 -12.00 -23.41
C ARG A 285 -0.21 -10.66 -23.95
N THR A 286 0.89 -10.13 -23.40
CA THR A 286 1.62 -8.97 -23.95
C THR A 286 2.25 -9.26 -25.32
N LYS A 287 2.52 -10.53 -25.66
CA LYS A 287 3.03 -10.92 -27.00
C LYS A 287 1.95 -11.01 -28.06
N GLU A 288 0.71 -11.40 -27.71
CA GLU A 288 -0.43 -11.39 -28.65
C GLU A 288 -0.94 -9.96 -28.95
N THR A 289 -0.64 -8.99 -28.07
CA THR A 289 -1.07 -7.57 -28.20
C THR A 289 -0.11 -6.68 -29.01
N VAL A 290 1.00 -7.21 -29.53
CA VAL A 290 2.01 -6.43 -30.29
C VAL A 290 1.44 -5.82 -31.59
N VAL A 291 0.23 -6.19 -32.02
CA VAL A 291 -0.45 -5.62 -33.19
C VAL A 291 -1.16 -4.27 -32.91
N LYS A 292 -1.23 -3.76 -31.66
CA LYS A 292 -1.92 -2.49 -31.35
C LYS A 292 -1.18 -1.58 -30.36
N LYS A 293 0.11 -1.31 -30.60
CA LYS A 293 0.92 -0.44 -29.72
C LYS A 293 0.62 1.06 -29.80
N HIS A 294 -0.26 1.52 -30.68
CA HIS A 294 -0.57 2.94 -30.80
C HIS A 294 -1.65 3.46 -29.83
N ASP A 295 -2.46 2.59 -29.22
CA ASP A 295 -3.60 3.04 -28.37
C ASP A 295 -3.28 3.04 -26.86
N ALA A 296 -2.34 2.21 -26.39
CA ALA A 296 -2.06 2.12 -24.94
C ALA A 296 -1.42 3.41 -24.37
N GLN A 297 -0.52 4.03 -25.13
CA GLN A 297 0.12 5.29 -24.71
C GLN A 297 -0.89 6.45 -24.75
N ALA A 298 -1.74 6.50 -25.78
CA ALA A 298 -2.80 7.49 -25.89
C ALA A 298 -3.78 7.43 -24.70
N MET A 299 -4.11 6.23 -24.22
CA MET A 299 -4.99 6.05 -23.06
C MET A 299 -4.34 6.50 -21.74
N VAL A 300 -3.04 6.25 -21.56
CA VAL A 300 -2.28 6.78 -20.42
C VAL A 300 -2.24 8.31 -20.46
N ASP A 301 -2.07 8.88 -21.65
CA ASP A 301 -2.01 10.33 -21.84
C ASP A 301 -3.39 10.97 -21.63
N TYR A 302 -4.48 10.37 -22.10
CA TYR A 302 -5.85 10.81 -21.80
C TYR A 302 -6.19 10.72 -20.32
N ALA A 303 -5.75 9.68 -19.61
CA ALA A 303 -5.96 9.54 -18.17
C ALA A 303 -5.15 10.55 -17.34
N LYS A 304 -3.95 10.93 -17.79
CA LYS A 304 -3.18 12.02 -17.20
C LYS A 304 -3.86 13.37 -17.43
N GLU A 305 -4.35 13.60 -18.64
CA GLU A 305 -5.02 14.85 -19.00
C GLU A 305 -6.36 15.04 -18.27
N CYS A 306 -7.16 13.98 -18.13
CA CYS A 306 -8.37 14.00 -17.29
C CYS A 306 -8.08 14.37 -15.83
N ARG A 307 -6.94 13.92 -15.28
CA ARG A 307 -6.54 14.27 -13.90
C ARG A 307 -6.16 15.74 -13.80
N ARG A 308 -5.35 16.25 -14.74
CA ARG A 308 -4.96 17.67 -14.81
C ARG A 308 -6.18 18.61 -14.88
N LEU A 309 -7.08 18.35 -15.83
CA LEU A 309 -8.28 19.18 -16.05
C LEU A 309 -9.25 19.18 -14.85
N ARG A 310 -9.36 18.05 -14.12
CA ARG A 310 -10.16 17.99 -12.88
C ARG A 310 -9.56 18.85 -11.76
N SER A 311 -8.24 18.79 -11.58
CA SER A 311 -7.55 19.65 -10.61
C SER A 311 -7.74 21.13 -10.94
N GLU A 312 -7.62 21.52 -12.21
CA GLU A 312 -7.83 22.90 -12.66
C GLU A 312 -9.28 23.36 -12.47
N SER A 313 -10.26 22.49 -12.71
CA SER A 313 -11.67 22.82 -12.48
C SER A 313 -11.99 23.09 -11.00
N VAL A 314 -11.38 22.31 -10.08
CA VAL A 314 -11.52 22.55 -8.64
C VAL A 314 -10.94 23.91 -8.25
N ILE A 315 -9.74 24.24 -8.73
CA ILE A 315 -9.10 25.54 -8.47
C ILE A 315 -9.95 26.69 -9.04
N ALA A 316 -10.43 26.57 -10.28
CA ALA A 316 -11.29 27.58 -10.89
C ALA A 316 -12.61 27.78 -10.12
N ARG A 317 -13.19 26.71 -9.55
CA ARG A 317 -14.39 26.79 -8.70
C ARG A 317 -14.11 27.50 -7.38
N GLU A 318 -12.99 27.22 -6.73
CA GLU A 318 -12.57 27.86 -5.47
C GLU A 318 -12.30 29.36 -5.66
N GLU A 319 -11.78 29.76 -6.82
CA GLU A 319 -11.53 31.16 -7.18
C GLU A 319 -12.76 31.90 -7.73
N GLY A 320 -13.92 31.26 -7.76
CA GLY A 320 -15.18 31.86 -8.26
C GLY A 320 -15.24 32.00 -9.79
N ARG A 321 -14.32 31.37 -10.54
CA ARG A 321 -14.29 31.33 -12.02
C ARG A 321 -15.25 30.25 -12.56
N VAL A 322 -16.54 30.42 -12.27
CA VAL A 322 -17.58 29.39 -12.51
C VAL A 322 -17.70 28.96 -13.97
N MET A 323 -17.60 29.89 -14.93
CA MET A 323 -17.69 29.56 -16.36
C MET A 323 -16.52 28.70 -16.84
N GLU A 324 -15.30 29.02 -16.40
CA GLU A 324 -14.10 28.28 -16.74
C GLU A 324 -14.09 26.88 -16.12
N ALA A 325 -14.54 26.75 -14.87
CA ALA A 325 -14.71 25.44 -14.23
C ALA A 325 -15.67 24.53 -15.00
N ALA A 326 -16.75 25.09 -15.55
CA ALA A 326 -17.72 24.36 -16.37
C ALA A 326 -17.15 23.93 -17.73
N GLU A 327 -16.35 24.79 -18.39
CA GLU A 327 -15.66 24.45 -19.65
C GLU A 327 -14.64 23.31 -19.45
N LEU A 328 -13.90 23.33 -18.35
CA LEU A 328 -12.95 22.27 -17.98
C LEU A 328 -13.67 20.94 -17.68
N GLU A 329 -14.81 20.98 -16.99
CA GLU A 329 -15.65 19.79 -16.75
C GLU A 329 -16.21 19.21 -18.05
N GLU A 330 -16.62 20.06 -19.00
CA GLU A 330 -17.07 19.61 -20.33
C GLU A 330 -15.94 18.92 -21.12
N GLN A 331 -14.70 19.42 -21.01
CA GLN A 331 -13.53 18.80 -21.63
C GLN A 331 -13.20 17.44 -21.02
N VAL A 332 -13.29 17.31 -19.69
CA VAL A 332 -13.16 16.03 -18.98
C VAL A 332 -14.22 15.04 -19.48
N GLU A 333 -15.48 15.48 -19.63
CA GLU A 333 -16.56 14.61 -20.10
C GLU A 333 -16.30 14.12 -21.54
N LYS A 334 -15.81 14.98 -22.43
CA LYS A 334 -15.44 14.60 -23.81
C LYS A 334 -14.34 13.53 -23.83
N LEU A 335 -13.28 13.69 -23.03
CA LEU A 335 -12.20 12.69 -22.94
C LEU A 335 -12.68 11.36 -22.33
N VAL A 336 -13.51 11.42 -21.28
CA VAL A 336 -14.11 10.23 -20.67
C VAL A 336 -15.02 9.51 -21.68
N ARG A 337 -15.74 10.23 -22.54
CA ARG A 337 -16.53 9.62 -23.63
C ARG A 337 -15.65 8.96 -24.68
N ILE A 338 -14.47 9.49 -25.00
CA ILE A 338 -13.51 8.85 -25.92
C ILE A 338 -13.02 7.53 -25.31
N ILE A 339 -12.55 7.59 -24.06
CA ILE A 339 -12.13 6.40 -23.28
C ILE A 339 -13.24 5.34 -23.24
N ASN A 340 -14.48 5.74 -22.94
CA ASN A 340 -15.61 4.83 -22.81
C ASN A 340 -16.24 4.38 -24.15
N ASN A 341 -16.05 5.13 -25.25
CA ASN A 341 -16.54 4.73 -26.57
C ASN A 341 -15.55 3.81 -27.29
N GLU A 342 -14.25 3.93 -27.04
CA GLU A 342 -13.28 2.91 -27.44
C GLU A 342 -13.49 1.58 -26.69
N ASP A 343 -14.01 1.62 -25.46
CA ASP A 343 -14.43 0.41 -24.71
C ASP A 343 -15.60 -0.36 -25.36
N LYS A 344 -16.37 0.25 -26.28
CA LYS A 344 -17.38 -0.46 -27.09
C LYS A 344 -16.82 -1.03 -28.39
N ALA A 345 -15.63 -0.61 -28.80
CA ALA A 345 -14.95 -1.04 -30.01
C ALA A 345 -13.61 -1.69 -29.66
N VAL A 346 -13.67 -2.91 -29.08
CA VAL A 346 -12.84 -4.08 -29.42
C VAL A 346 -13.04 -5.15 -28.33
N PHE A 347 -13.85 -6.16 -28.65
CA PHE A 347 -13.72 -7.47 -28.03
C PHE A 347 -12.32 -8.00 -28.35
N THR A 348 -11.36 -7.88 -27.44
CA THR A 348 -10.08 -8.56 -27.60
C THR A 348 -10.27 -10.05 -27.33
N ASP A 349 -9.71 -10.90 -28.18
CA ASP A 349 -9.67 -12.36 -28.00
C ASP A 349 -9.10 -12.73 -26.61
N SER A 350 -8.13 -11.95 -26.12
CA SER A 350 -7.53 -12.12 -24.80
C SER A 350 -8.53 -11.93 -23.65
N GLY A 351 -9.41 -10.93 -23.69
CA GLY A 351 -10.41 -10.71 -22.65
C GLY A 351 -11.42 -11.85 -22.57
N GLN A 352 -11.89 -12.33 -23.73
CA GLN A 352 -12.81 -13.46 -23.82
C GLN A 352 -12.15 -14.78 -23.37
N LYS A 353 -10.88 -15.02 -23.75
CA LYS A 353 -10.08 -16.16 -23.26
C LYS A 353 -9.89 -16.11 -21.74
N ALA A 354 -9.57 -14.95 -21.16
CA ALA A 354 -9.46 -14.78 -19.71
C ALA A 354 -10.79 -15.10 -19.01
N ARG A 355 -11.90 -14.53 -19.49
CA ARG A 355 -13.24 -14.85 -19.00
C ARG A 355 -13.51 -16.34 -19.05
N GLN A 356 -13.18 -17.01 -20.15
CA GLN A 356 -13.38 -18.45 -20.28
C GLN A 356 -12.52 -19.23 -19.28
N ASN A 357 -11.25 -18.89 -19.13
CA ASN A 357 -10.34 -19.54 -18.19
C ASN A 357 -10.79 -19.39 -16.73
N VAL A 358 -11.01 -18.14 -16.30
CA VAL A 358 -11.46 -17.82 -14.94
C VAL A 358 -12.81 -18.46 -14.67
N GLY A 359 -13.76 -18.29 -15.59
CA GLY A 359 -15.10 -18.85 -15.47
C GLY A 359 -15.13 -20.38 -15.44
N CYS A 360 -14.24 -21.06 -16.19
CA CYS A 360 -14.10 -22.52 -16.13
C CYS A 360 -13.49 -22.98 -14.80
N ALA A 361 -12.47 -22.28 -14.28
CA ALA A 361 -11.86 -22.60 -13.01
C ALA A 361 -12.84 -22.45 -11.83
N ILE A 362 -13.61 -21.36 -11.78
CA ILE A 362 -14.64 -21.16 -10.76
C ILE A 362 -15.74 -22.23 -10.87
N ARG A 363 -16.23 -22.51 -12.09
CA ARG A 363 -17.25 -23.56 -12.31
C ARG A 363 -16.77 -24.95 -11.90
N ALA A 364 -15.48 -25.25 -12.03
CA ALA A 364 -14.92 -26.52 -11.57
C ALA A 364 -15.01 -26.65 -10.04
N VAL A 365 -14.76 -25.56 -9.30
CA VAL A 365 -14.93 -25.52 -7.84
C VAL A 365 -16.40 -25.67 -7.45
N GLU A 366 -17.31 -24.90 -8.07
CA GLU A 366 -18.75 -24.99 -7.81
C GLU A 366 -19.26 -26.44 -8.00
N LYS A 367 -18.88 -27.10 -9.09
CA LYS A 367 -19.25 -28.49 -9.36
C LYS A 367 -18.66 -29.48 -8.34
N LYS A 368 -17.44 -29.22 -7.84
CA LYS A 368 -16.82 -30.06 -6.81
C LYS A 368 -17.55 -29.91 -5.48
N LEU A 369 -17.85 -28.66 -5.08
CA LEU A 369 -18.60 -28.34 -3.86
C LEU A 369 -20.00 -28.97 -3.87
N GLN A 370 -20.68 -28.99 -5.02
CA GLN A 370 -21.99 -29.64 -5.15
C GLN A 370 -21.95 -31.16 -5.04
N LYS A 371 -20.79 -31.80 -5.27
CA LYS A 371 -20.61 -33.25 -5.21
C LYS A 371 -20.04 -33.75 -3.87
N MET A 372 -19.62 -32.83 -3.02
CA MET A 372 -19.13 -33.15 -1.68
C MET A 372 -20.26 -33.65 -0.79
N GLU A 373 -19.95 -34.54 0.15
CA GLU A 373 -20.95 -35.10 1.08
C GLU A 373 -21.32 -34.09 2.18
N GLU A 374 -20.41 -33.16 2.46
CA GLU A 374 -20.54 -32.12 3.48
C GLU A 374 -21.64 -31.10 3.12
N PRO A 375 -22.71 -30.97 3.93
CA PRO A 375 -23.79 -30.02 3.66
C PRO A 375 -23.33 -28.56 3.62
N SER A 376 -22.29 -28.21 4.40
CA SER A 376 -21.68 -26.88 4.40
C SER A 376 -21.02 -26.55 3.06
N ALA A 377 -20.32 -27.52 2.46
CA ALA A 377 -19.71 -27.37 1.14
C ALA A 377 -20.77 -27.16 0.06
N GLN A 378 -21.86 -27.93 0.09
CA GLN A 378 -22.97 -27.78 -0.86
C GLN A 378 -23.67 -26.42 -0.73
N SER A 379 -23.90 -25.94 0.49
CA SER A 379 -24.48 -24.62 0.75
C SER A 379 -23.58 -23.49 0.27
N PHE A 380 -22.28 -23.57 0.53
CA PHE A 380 -21.31 -22.62 -0.01
C PHE A 380 -21.27 -22.64 -1.55
N GLY A 381 -21.32 -23.81 -2.17
CA GLY A 381 -21.40 -23.94 -3.63
C GLY A 381 -22.64 -23.28 -4.23
N ARG A 382 -23.80 -23.39 -3.57
CA ARG A 382 -25.03 -22.68 -3.96
C ARG A 382 -24.89 -21.16 -3.80
N HIS A 383 -24.30 -20.72 -2.69
CA HIS A 383 -24.04 -19.31 -2.43
C HIS A 383 -23.18 -18.67 -3.52
N LEU A 384 -22.06 -19.31 -3.88
CA LEU A 384 -21.21 -18.85 -4.99
C LEU A 384 -21.98 -18.79 -6.31
N SER A 385 -22.80 -19.81 -6.60
CA SER A 385 -23.56 -19.87 -7.85
C SER A 385 -24.57 -18.73 -7.99
N SER A 386 -25.16 -18.29 -6.88
CA SER A 386 -26.18 -17.23 -6.84
C SER A 386 -25.58 -15.82 -6.84
N HIS A 387 -24.40 -15.64 -6.22
CA HIS A 387 -23.86 -14.31 -5.92
C HIS A 387 -22.58 -13.95 -6.70
N LEU A 388 -22.00 -14.90 -7.46
CA LEU A 388 -20.90 -14.61 -8.38
C LEU A 388 -21.39 -14.34 -9.81
N SER A 389 -21.14 -13.11 -10.29
CA SER A 389 -21.22 -12.80 -11.70
C SER A 389 -19.96 -13.28 -12.41
N LYS A 390 -20.13 -14.08 -13.47
CA LYS A 390 -19.04 -14.71 -14.25
C LYS A 390 -18.98 -14.17 -15.69
N GLY A 391 -19.28 -12.87 -15.83
CA GLY A 391 -19.29 -12.14 -17.10
C GLY A 391 -17.88 -11.82 -17.61
N ILE A 392 -17.78 -10.85 -18.53
CA ILE A 392 -16.48 -10.25 -18.92
C ILE A 392 -15.86 -9.53 -17.73
N LYS A 393 -16.70 -8.93 -16.90
CA LYS A 393 -16.36 -8.48 -15.56
C LYS A 393 -16.95 -9.47 -14.57
N LEU A 394 -16.15 -9.85 -13.59
CA LEU A 394 -16.54 -10.72 -12.49
C LEU A 394 -16.82 -9.88 -11.26
N SER A 395 -17.75 -10.33 -10.45
CA SER A 395 -18.10 -9.65 -9.21
C SER A 395 -18.73 -10.62 -8.23
N TYR A 396 -18.62 -10.29 -6.95
CA TYR A 396 -19.28 -10.98 -5.86
C TYR A 396 -20.22 -10.01 -5.15
N PHE A 397 -21.53 -10.26 -5.25
CA PHE A 397 -22.56 -9.42 -4.65
C PHE A 397 -23.41 -10.25 -3.67
N PRO A 398 -22.95 -10.43 -2.42
CA PRO A 398 -23.75 -11.11 -1.41
C PRO A 398 -24.99 -10.26 -1.02
N PRO A 399 -26.05 -10.91 -0.52
CA PRO A 399 -27.28 -10.21 -0.13
C PRO A 399 -27.08 -9.39 1.14
N ASP A 400 -26.24 -9.88 2.04
CA ASP A 400 -25.82 -9.22 3.28
C ASP A 400 -24.34 -8.83 3.19
N LYS A 401 -23.91 -7.88 4.03
CA LYS A 401 -22.49 -7.56 4.20
C LYS A 401 -21.78 -8.75 4.86
N ILE A 402 -21.16 -9.59 4.05
CA ILE A 402 -20.34 -10.73 4.48
C ILE A 402 -18.88 -10.30 4.45
N ILE A 403 -18.20 -10.44 5.59
CA ILE A 403 -16.75 -10.26 5.71
C ILE A 403 -16.13 -11.65 5.81
N TRP A 404 -15.18 -11.93 4.93
CA TRP A 404 -14.42 -13.19 4.92
C TRP A 404 -13.07 -12.96 5.58
N SER A 405 -12.66 -13.92 6.42
CA SER A 405 -11.33 -14.00 7.04
C SER A 405 -10.46 -15.08 6.42
#